data_AF-A0A955N0J9-F1
#
_entry.id   AF-A0A955N0J9-F1
#
_cell.length_a   1.000
_cell.length_b   1.000
_cell.length_c   1.000
_cell.angle_alpha   90.00
_cell.angle_beta   90.00
_cell.angle_gamma   90.00
#
_symmetry.space_group_name_H-M   'P 1'
#
loop_
_entity.id
_entity.type
_entity.pdbx_description
1 polymer ?
#
loop_
_entity_poly.entity_id
_entity_poly.type
_entity_poly.pdbx_seq_one_letter_code
_entity_poly.pdbx_strand_id
1 'polypeptide(L)'
;MTSALPLLVTLILQTALPTGSAPEPIVCPHFPDRVHAFVWRNWPLVPTERMAEVLETNPKNVLEMGRAMGLEGPPEISEEQWRRSYITIIRRNWHLLPYEQLLELLDWSEEEMAFTLREDDFLYVKLGNLKPKCEPLVYKEPTDATRAREAEIAATLQNVFPKGVGAPGTPLFDFVRELSSPMEEEVKPIKSLLSPRFCYSYFALYGDPLLEPELDPFPEGYLERLAASGVDGVWLQGVLFKLAPYPWDPKLSEGHETRLENLRQLVARAKEHGIGVYLYLNEPRSMPLSFFEKHPELKGVVEGDYAAVCTSATPVQEYLTEAVAYVCRQVPDLAGFFTITASENLTNCWSHHRGEGCPRCSNREPS
;
A
#
# COMPACT_ATOMS: atom_id res chain seq x y z
N MET A 1 9.31 26.72 -16.75
CA MET A 1 8.42 26.63 -15.58
C MET A 1 8.45 25.18 -15.16
N THR A 2 9.38 24.89 -14.26
CA THR A 2 9.86 23.56 -13.87
C THR A 2 9.09 23.09 -12.65
N SER A 3 8.31 22.02 -12.82
CA SER A 3 7.62 21.33 -11.73
C SER A 3 8.65 20.64 -10.84
N ALA A 4 8.58 20.89 -9.53
CA ALA A 4 9.47 20.35 -8.53
C ALA A 4 8.91 19.01 -8.02
N LEU A 5 9.65 17.92 -8.24
CA LEU A 5 9.50 16.67 -7.50
C LEU A 5 9.77 16.94 -6.01
N PRO A 6 8.92 16.49 -5.07
CA PRO A 6 9.30 16.49 -3.67
C PRO A 6 10.31 15.35 -3.41
N LEU A 7 11.41 15.74 -2.78
CA LEU A 7 12.56 14.93 -2.42
C LEU A 7 12.13 13.76 -1.49
N LEU A 8 12.27 12.52 -1.95
CA LEU A 8 12.20 11.33 -1.09
C LEU A 8 13.37 11.36 -0.10
N VAL A 9 13.07 11.36 1.20
CA VAL A 9 14.06 11.23 2.26
C VAL A 9 14.57 9.79 2.28
N THR A 10 15.82 9.63 1.90
CA THR A 10 16.58 8.38 1.82
C THR A 10 16.71 7.73 3.21
N LEU A 11 15.87 6.73 3.51
CA LEU A 11 16.35 5.59 4.29
C LEU A 11 17.28 4.82 3.34
N ILE A 12 18.49 4.49 3.78
CA ILE A 12 19.32 3.50 3.07
C ILE A 12 18.67 2.13 3.32
N LEU A 13 17.51 1.91 2.72
CA LEU A 13 17.02 0.59 2.34
C LEU A 13 18.00 0.12 1.27
N GLN A 14 18.43 -1.14 1.35
CA GLN A 14 19.12 -1.74 0.21
C GLN A 14 18.25 -1.50 -1.03
N THR A 15 18.76 -0.70 -1.96
CA THR A 15 18.10 -0.34 -3.23
C THR A 15 17.87 -1.54 -4.12
N ALA A 16 18.52 -2.67 -3.80
CA ALA A 16 18.34 -3.92 -4.51
C ALA A 16 16.89 -4.44 -4.36
N LEU A 17 16.25 -4.67 -5.50
CA LEU A 17 14.95 -5.34 -5.59
C LEU A 17 15.05 -6.76 -5.00
N PRO A 18 14.08 -7.18 -4.16
CA PRO A 18 14.12 -8.50 -3.55
C PRO A 18 13.84 -9.60 -4.59
N THR A 19 14.71 -10.61 -4.70
CA THR A 19 14.59 -11.67 -5.72
C THR A 19 14.27 -13.05 -5.16
N GLY A 20 14.75 -13.37 -3.96
CA GLY A 20 14.51 -14.66 -3.32
C GLY A 20 15.12 -15.82 -4.11
N SER A 21 14.40 -16.94 -4.23
CA SER A 21 14.88 -18.16 -4.89
C SER A 21 14.85 -18.12 -6.43
N ALA A 22 14.18 -17.12 -7.03
CA ALA A 22 14.05 -16.91 -8.47
C ALA A 22 13.74 -18.16 -9.32
N PRO A 23 12.65 -18.92 -9.03
CA PRO A 23 12.28 -20.10 -9.79
C PRO A 23 11.78 -19.75 -11.20
N GLU A 24 11.60 -20.77 -12.03
CA GLU A 24 10.90 -20.64 -13.32
C GLU A 24 9.45 -20.12 -13.13
N PRO A 25 8.95 -19.27 -14.04
CA PRO A 25 7.59 -18.74 -13.97
C PRO A 25 6.53 -19.83 -14.18
N ILE A 26 5.35 -19.61 -13.60
CA ILE A 26 4.20 -20.51 -13.78
C ILE A 26 3.66 -20.35 -15.21
N VAL A 27 3.55 -21.47 -15.92
CA VAL A 27 2.99 -21.51 -17.27
C VAL A 27 1.47 -21.33 -17.22
N CYS A 28 0.92 -20.57 -18.19
CA CYS A 28 -0.51 -20.33 -18.32
C CYS A 28 -1.06 -21.06 -19.57
N PRO A 29 -1.29 -22.39 -19.51
CA PRO A 29 -1.56 -23.21 -20.70
C PRO A 29 -2.89 -22.93 -21.38
N HIS A 30 -3.77 -22.14 -20.75
CA HIS A 30 -5.05 -21.73 -21.32
C HIS A 30 -4.91 -20.59 -22.33
N PHE A 31 -3.80 -19.84 -22.32
CA PHE A 31 -3.46 -18.84 -23.33
C PHE A 31 -2.55 -19.41 -24.42
N PRO A 32 -2.56 -18.84 -25.65
CA PRO A 32 -1.63 -19.24 -26.70
C PRO A 32 -0.15 -19.11 -26.26
N ASP A 33 0.18 -18.00 -25.61
CA ASP A 33 1.51 -17.71 -25.08
C ASP A 33 1.44 -16.66 -23.94
N ARG A 34 2.61 -16.25 -23.44
CA ARG A 34 2.75 -15.25 -22.37
C ARG A 34 2.29 -13.84 -22.80
N VAL A 35 2.41 -13.47 -24.07
CA VAL A 35 1.99 -12.15 -24.57
C VAL A 35 0.48 -12.03 -24.51
N HIS A 36 -0.24 -13.07 -24.91
CA HIS A 36 -1.70 -13.13 -24.82
C HIS A 36 -2.17 -13.14 -23.36
N ALA A 37 -1.48 -13.87 -22.49
CA ALA A 37 -1.76 -13.84 -21.05
C ALA A 37 -1.57 -12.43 -20.46
N PHE A 38 -0.52 -11.72 -20.88
CA PHE A 38 -0.24 -10.34 -20.47
C PHE A 38 -1.33 -9.38 -20.95
N VAL A 39 -1.65 -9.38 -22.25
CA VAL A 39 -2.69 -8.50 -22.83
C VAL A 39 -4.04 -8.77 -22.15
N TRP A 40 -4.45 -10.04 -22.03
CA TRP A 40 -5.73 -10.39 -21.41
C TRP A 40 -5.82 -9.93 -19.95
N ARG A 41 -4.80 -10.22 -19.14
CA ARG A 41 -4.82 -9.91 -17.71
C ARG A 41 -4.79 -8.41 -17.45
N ASN A 42 -4.18 -7.63 -18.33
CA ASN A 42 -4.03 -6.18 -18.13
C ASN A 42 -5.11 -5.36 -18.85
N TRP A 43 -5.91 -5.99 -19.71
CA TRP A 43 -6.95 -5.34 -20.52
C TRP A 43 -7.82 -4.31 -19.79
N PRO A 44 -8.35 -4.57 -18.56
CA PRO A 44 -9.20 -3.58 -17.89
C PRO A 44 -8.45 -2.64 -16.93
N LEU A 45 -7.12 -2.77 -16.79
CA LEU A 45 -6.35 -2.10 -15.73
C LEU A 45 -5.15 -1.29 -16.22
N VAL A 46 -4.59 -1.61 -17.38
CA VAL A 46 -3.39 -0.93 -17.92
C VAL A 46 -3.73 -0.22 -19.23
N PRO A 47 -3.36 1.07 -19.39
CA PRO A 47 -3.48 1.77 -20.66
C PRO A 47 -2.84 0.99 -21.81
N THR A 48 -3.47 1.03 -23.00
CA THR A 48 -3.03 0.23 -24.15
C THR A 48 -1.62 0.65 -24.61
N GLU A 49 -1.33 1.94 -24.50
CA GLU A 49 -0.05 2.56 -24.83
C GLU A 49 1.07 1.96 -23.98
N ARG A 50 0.88 1.85 -22.66
CA ARG A 50 1.86 1.26 -21.74
C ARG A 50 2.07 -0.24 -21.99
N MET A 51 0.99 -0.98 -22.30
CA MET A 51 1.13 -2.38 -22.71
C MET A 51 1.93 -2.52 -24.02
N ALA A 52 1.76 -1.58 -24.95
CA ALA A 52 2.48 -1.60 -26.23
C ALA A 52 3.97 -1.27 -26.06
N GLU A 53 4.30 -0.31 -25.21
CA GLU A 53 5.69 0.05 -24.85
C GLU A 53 6.43 -1.16 -24.29
N VAL A 54 5.87 -1.80 -23.24
CA VAL A 54 6.46 -3.00 -22.62
C VAL A 54 6.66 -4.14 -23.63
N LEU A 55 5.75 -4.30 -24.58
CA LEU A 55 5.84 -5.33 -25.61
C LEU A 55 6.69 -4.94 -26.82
N GLU A 56 7.33 -3.77 -26.80
CA GLU A 56 8.10 -3.18 -27.91
C GLU A 56 7.29 -3.14 -29.21
N THR A 57 6.05 -2.70 -29.13
CA THR A 57 5.12 -2.69 -30.26
C THR A 57 4.24 -1.45 -30.27
N ASN A 58 3.25 -1.41 -31.16
CA ASN A 58 2.30 -0.30 -31.24
C ASN A 58 0.93 -0.67 -30.61
N PRO A 59 0.13 0.32 -30.16
CA PRO A 59 -1.17 0.06 -29.55
C PRO A 59 -2.15 -0.74 -30.42
N LYS A 60 -2.05 -0.62 -31.76
CA LYS A 60 -2.91 -1.35 -32.69
C LYS A 60 -2.71 -2.86 -32.57
N ASN A 61 -1.47 -3.34 -32.43
CA ASN A 61 -1.18 -4.76 -32.27
C ASN A 61 -1.76 -5.33 -30.97
N VAL A 62 -1.68 -4.56 -29.87
CA VAL A 62 -2.28 -4.93 -28.58
C VAL A 62 -3.80 -5.02 -28.70
N LEU A 63 -4.42 -4.01 -29.32
CA LEU A 63 -5.86 -3.98 -29.55
C LEU A 63 -6.36 -5.14 -30.42
N GLU A 64 -5.63 -5.45 -31.49
CA GLU A 64 -5.94 -6.56 -32.38
C GLU A 64 -5.87 -7.90 -31.64
N MET A 65 -4.84 -8.13 -30.82
CA MET A 65 -4.69 -9.36 -30.03
C MET A 65 -5.82 -9.55 -29.00
N GLY A 66 -6.16 -8.51 -28.24
CA GLY A 66 -7.28 -8.62 -27.29
C GLY A 66 -8.61 -8.90 -27.97
N ARG A 67 -8.89 -8.23 -29.10
CA ARG A 67 -10.10 -8.47 -29.90
C ARG A 67 -10.11 -9.85 -30.54
N ALA A 68 -8.95 -10.37 -30.98
CA ALA A 68 -8.84 -11.71 -31.53
C ALA A 68 -9.21 -12.78 -30.49
N MET A 69 -8.92 -12.52 -29.21
CA MET A 69 -9.38 -13.36 -28.08
C MET A 69 -10.85 -13.11 -27.66
N GLY A 70 -11.58 -12.22 -28.35
CA GLY A 70 -12.99 -11.92 -28.09
C GLY A 70 -13.24 -10.87 -27.00
N LEU A 71 -12.22 -10.10 -26.61
CA LEU A 71 -12.39 -8.99 -25.69
C LEU A 71 -13.02 -7.79 -26.42
N GLU A 72 -14.09 -7.25 -25.85
CA GLU A 72 -14.57 -5.93 -26.23
C GLU A 72 -13.59 -4.88 -25.70
N GLY A 73 -13.50 -3.72 -26.38
CA GLY A 73 -12.40 -2.74 -26.24
C GLY A 73 -11.89 -2.51 -24.80
N PRO A 74 -10.62 -2.09 -24.62
CA PRO A 74 -10.17 -1.78 -23.27
C PRO A 74 -10.96 -0.56 -22.76
N PRO A 75 -11.41 -0.57 -21.49
CA PRO A 75 -12.03 0.60 -20.90
C PRO A 75 -11.05 1.77 -20.83
N GLU A 76 -11.57 2.99 -20.76
CA GLU A 76 -10.76 4.13 -20.36
C GLU A 76 -10.34 3.96 -18.89
N ILE A 77 -9.04 4.12 -18.62
CA ILE A 77 -8.47 3.95 -17.29
C ILE A 77 -8.13 5.34 -16.75
N SER A 78 -8.85 5.76 -15.71
CA SER A 78 -8.60 7.04 -15.05
C SER A 78 -7.26 7.03 -14.30
N GLU A 79 -6.69 8.22 -14.07
CA GLU A 79 -5.47 8.36 -13.25
C GLU A 79 -5.67 7.78 -11.84
N GLU A 80 -6.85 7.97 -11.25
CA GLU A 80 -7.17 7.40 -9.94
C GLU A 80 -7.17 5.87 -9.97
N GLN A 81 -7.80 5.25 -10.97
CA GLN A 81 -7.79 3.80 -11.13
C GLN A 81 -6.37 3.28 -11.32
N TRP A 82 -5.56 3.95 -12.14
CA TRP A 82 -4.16 3.60 -12.36
C TRP A 82 -3.38 3.59 -11.04
N ARG A 83 -3.45 4.70 -10.28
CA ARG A 83 -2.77 4.84 -8.99
C ARG A 83 -3.23 3.84 -7.95
N ARG A 84 -4.50 3.43 -7.93
CA ARG A 84 -5.04 2.48 -6.93
C ARG A 84 -4.85 1.01 -7.30
N SER A 85 -4.48 0.68 -8.54
CA SER A 85 -4.49 -0.72 -9.02
C SER A 85 -3.12 -1.41 -9.08
N TYR A 86 -2.03 -0.72 -8.70
CA TYR A 86 -0.65 -1.21 -8.81
C TYR A 86 -0.43 -2.60 -8.21
N ILE A 87 -0.95 -2.88 -7.01
CA ILE A 87 -0.85 -4.22 -6.37
C ILE A 87 -1.43 -5.30 -7.28
N THR A 88 -2.59 -5.05 -7.88
CA THR A 88 -3.24 -6.00 -8.78
C THR A 88 -2.43 -6.18 -10.06
N ILE A 89 -1.89 -5.10 -10.61
CA ILE A 89 -1.04 -5.13 -11.81
C ILE A 89 0.23 -5.95 -11.53
N ILE A 90 0.93 -5.69 -10.41
CA ILE A 90 2.13 -6.44 -9.99
C ILE A 90 1.78 -7.93 -9.86
N ARG A 91 0.71 -8.27 -9.14
CA ARG A 91 0.29 -9.67 -8.93
C ARG A 91 -0.05 -10.39 -10.23
N ARG A 92 -0.77 -9.74 -11.15
CA ARG A 92 -1.15 -10.33 -12.45
C ARG A 92 0.06 -10.63 -13.33
N ASN A 93 1.12 -9.85 -13.19
CA ASN A 93 2.32 -9.88 -14.02
C ASN A 93 3.54 -10.50 -13.34
N TRP A 94 3.44 -10.92 -12.07
CA TRP A 94 4.59 -11.42 -11.29
C TRP A 94 5.34 -12.58 -11.94
N HIS A 95 4.60 -13.48 -12.61
CA HIS A 95 5.11 -14.62 -13.37
C HIS A 95 5.17 -14.34 -14.89
N LEU A 96 4.84 -13.13 -15.35
CA LEU A 96 4.81 -12.77 -16.76
C LEU A 96 5.91 -11.81 -17.17
N LEU A 97 6.37 -10.93 -16.29
CA LEU A 97 7.34 -9.89 -16.62
C LEU A 97 8.58 -9.98 -15.71
N PRO A 98 9.79 -9.71 -16.22
CA PRO A 98 10.95 -9.39 -15.39
C PRO A 98 10.76 -8.06 -14.66
N TYR A 99 11.67 -7.71 -13.74
CA TYR A 99 11.53 -6.47 -12.97
C TYR A 99 11.58 -5.24 -13.87
N GLU A 100 12.49 -5.22 -14.84
CA GLU A 100 12.71 -4.13 -15.78
C GLU A 100 11.41 -3.75 -16.50
N GLN A 101 10.64 -4.74 -16.97
CA GLN A 101 9.35 -4.51 -17.62
C GLN A 101 8.22 -4.20 -16.64
N LEU A 102 8.28 -4.62 -15.37
CA LEU A 102 7.33 -4.17 -14.36
C LEU A 102 7.53 -2.69 -14.03
N LEU A 103 8.78 -2.26 -13.92
CA LEU A 103 9.14 -0.86 -13.70
C LEU A 103 8.71 0.01 -14.87
N GLU A 104 8.96 -0.44 -16.11
CA GLU A 104 8.48 0.24 -17.32
C GLU A 104 6.95 0.32 -17.36
N LEU A 105 6.25 -0.80 -17.11
CA LEU A 105 4.79 -0.85 -17.10
C LEU A 105 4.19 0.19 -16.13
N LEU A 106 4.74 0.25 -14.92
CA LEU A 106 4.27 1.12 -13.83
C LEU A 106 4.80 2.55 -13.94
N ASP A 107 5.86 2.77 -14.72
CA ASP A 107 6.68 4.00 -14.71
C ASP A 107 7.21 4.33 -13.30
N TRP A 108 7.82 3.32 -12.69
CA TRP A 108 8.37 3.37 -11.34
C TRP A 108 9.88 3.22 -11.33
N SER A 109 10.52 3.82 -10.33
CA SER A 109 11.91 3.57 -9.98
C SER A 109 12.09 2.24 -9.23
N GLU A 110 13.32 1.72 -9.21
CA GLU A 110 13.67 0.55 -8.39
C GLU A 110 13.41 0.82 -6.90
N GLU A 111 13.64 2.05 -6.43
CA GLU A 111 13.44 2.44 -5.04
C GLU A 111 11.97 2.38 -4.62
N GLU A 112 11.06 2.92 -5.45
CA GLU A 112 9.62 2.86 -5.22
C GLU A 112 9.10 1.41 -5.20
N MET A 113 9.54 0.59 -6.16
CA MET A 113 9.19 -0.84 -6.20
C MET A 113 9.74 -1.58 -4.96
N ALA A 114 11.00 -1.33 -4.58
CA ALA A 114 11.63 -1.99 -3.44
C ALA A 114 10.97 -1.59 -2.11
N PHE A 115 10.57 -0.33 -1.96
CA PHE A 115 9.78 0.16 -0.84
C PHE A 115 8.42 -0.52 -0.80
N THR A 116 7.66 -0.45 -1.91
CA THR A 116 6.32 -1.04 -2.03
C THR A 116 6.32 -2.54 -1.70
N LEU A 117 7.27 -3.31 -2.24
CA LEU A 117 7.33 -4.75 -2.00
C LEU A 117 7.55 -5.11 -0.52
N ARG A 118 8.23 -4.24 0.24
CA ARG A 118 8.56 -4.48 1.66
C ARG A 118 7.51 -3.93 2.60
N GLU A 119 7.07 -2.69 2.35
CA GLU A 119 6.30 -1.89 3.29
C GLU A 119 4.78 -1.91 2.98
N ASP A 120 4.38 -2.03 1.72
CA ASP A 120 2.96 -2.08 1.35
C ASP A 120 2.43 -3.49 1.50
N ASP A 121 1.53 -3.68 2.46
CA ASP A 121 0.68 -4.88 2.60
C ASP A 121 1.45 -6.21 2.65
N PHE A 122 2.70 -6.20 3.13
CA PHE A 122 3.61 -7.34 3.06
C PHE A 122 3.65 -7.98 1.66
N LEU A 123 3.61 -7.15 0.62
CA LEU A 123 3.34 -7.58 -0.76
C LEU A 123 4.33 -8.66 -1.22
N TYR A 124 5.62 -8.51 -0.93
CA TYR A 124 6.62 -9.52 -1.30
C TYR A 124 6.36 -10.89 -0.66
N VAL A 125 5.90 -10.91 0.60
CA VAL A 125 5.50 -12.15 1.29
C VAL A 125 4.29 -12.78 0.60
N LYS A 126 3.29 -11.96 0.24
CA LYS A 126 2.09 -12.39 -0.50
C LYS A 126 2.40 -12.87 -1.92
N LEU A 127 3.51 -12.42 -2.48
CA LEU A 127 4.06 -12.87 -3.75
C LEU A 127 4.99 -14.09 -3.62
N GLY A 128 5.10 -14.66 -2.41
CA GLY A 128 5.80 -15.93 -2.14
C GLY A 128 7.25 -15.77 -1.72
N ASN A 129 7.69 -14.57 -1.32
CA ASN A 129 9.08 -14.25 -0.98
C ASN A 129 10.09 -14.56 -2.10
N LEU A 130 9.64 -14.45 -3.36
CA LEU A 130 10.43 -14.72 -4.55
C LEU A 130 9.95 -13.85 -5.71
N LYS A 131 10.85 -13.59 -6.66
CA LYS A 131 10.52 -13.08 -7.99
C LYS A 131 10.90 -14.14 -9.03
N PRO A 132 9.95 -14.74 -9.78
CA PRO A 132 10.27 -15.71 -10.81
C PRO A 132 11.17 -15.12 -11.90
N LYS A 133 12.10 -15.92 -12.41
CA LYS A 133 13.01 -15.55 -13.49
C LYS A 133 12.26 -15.54 -14.83
N CYS A 134 11.67 -14.40 -15.14
CA CYS A 134 10.90 -14.22 -16.36
C CYS A 134 11.80 -13.68 -17.47
N GLU A 135 11.84 -14.34 -18.63
CA GLU A 135 12.47 -13.75 -19.82
C GLU A 135 11.71 -12.51 -20.29
N PRO A 136 12.36 -11.50 -20.88
CA PRO A 136 11.70 -10.34 -21.46
C PRO A 136 10.57 -10.72 -22.41
N LEU A 137 9.45 -10.02 -22.29
CA LEU A 137 8.23 -10.28 -23.03
C LEU A 137 8.12 -9.28 -24.19
N VAL A 138 8.26 -9.77 -25.42
CA VAL A 138 8.22 -8.95 -26.64
C VAL A 138 7.12 -9.45 -27.55
N TYR A 139 6.43 -8.54 -28.22
CA TYR A 139 5.41 -8.86 -29.22
C TYR A 139 6.01 -9.69 -30.37
N LYS A 140 5.25 -10.69 -30.83
CA LYS A 140 5.53 -11.45 -32.04
C LYS A 140 4.25 -11.57 -32.84
N GLU A 141 4.36 -11.52 -34.16
CA GLU A 141 3.18 -11.71 -35.01
C GLU A 141 2.56 -13.10 -34.78
N PRO A 142 1.24 -13.20 -34.60
CA PRO A 142 0.56 -14.46 -34.37
C PRO A 142 0.72 -15.42 -35.56
N THR A 143 1.14 -16.65 -35.26
CA THR A 143 1.13 -17.77 -36.21
C THR A 143 -0.30 -18.24 -36.51
N ASP A 144 -0.49 -19.04 -37.55
CA ASP A 144 -1.81 -19.63 -37.84
C ASP A 144 -2.36 -20.45 -36.67
N ALA A 145 -1.49 -21.16 -35.94
CA ALA A 145 -1.88 -21.92 -34.75
C ALA A 145 -2.30 -20.99 -33.59
N THR A 146 -1.58 -19.88 -33.40
CA THR A 146 -1.94 -18.83 -32.43
C THR A 146 -3.32 -18.25 -32.76
N ARG A 147 -3.56 -17.90 -34.03
CA ARG A 147 -4.84 -17.34 -34.50
C ARG A 147 -6.00 -18.31 -34.33
N ALA A 148 -5.78 -19.59 -34.58
CA ALA A 148 -6.78 -20.62 -34.32
C ALA A 148 -7.13 -20.67 -32.82
N ARG A 149 -6.12 -20.60 -31.94
CA ARG A 149 -6.33 -20.59 -30.49
C ARG A 149 -7.02 -19.32 -29.98
N GLU A 150 -6.69 -18.15 -30.54
CA GLU A 150 -7.41 -16.89 -30.27
C GLU A 150 -8.90 -17.04 -30.59
N ALA A 151 -9.23 -17.58 -31.77
CA ALA A 151 -10.61 -17.80 -32.20
C ALA A 151 -11.38 -18.78 -31.30
N GLU A 152 -10.72 -19.83 -30.78
CA GLU A 152 -11.31 -20.75 -29.80
C GLU A 152 -11.66 -20.04 -28.48
N ILE A 153 -10.78 -19.15 -28.01
CA ILE A 153 -11.03 -18.35 -26.81
C ILE A 153 -12.21 -17.40 -27.05
N ALA A 154 -12.23 -16.71 -28.20
CA ALA A 154 -13.31 -15.81 -28.57
C ALA A 154 -14.67 -16.54 -28.66
N ALA A 155 -14.71 -17.72 -29.28
CA ALA A 155 -15.91 -18.54 -29.36
C ALA A 155 -16.40 -18.99 -27.97
N THR A 156 -15.47 -19.31 -27.07
CA THR A 156 -15.79 -19.64 -25.67
C THR A 156 -16.41 -18.44 -24.96
N LEU A 157 -15.81 -17.26 -25.10
CA LEU A 157 -16.34 -16.03 -24.52
C LEU A 157 -17.73 -15.70 -25.04
N GLN A 158 -17.94 -15.77 -26.36
CA GLN A 158 -19.25 -15.48 -26.96
C GLN A 158 -20.33 -16.43 -26.45
N ASN A 159 -20.00 -17.70 -26.24
CA ASN A 159 -20.93 -18.70 -25.73
C ASN A 159 -21.28 -18.48 -24.25
N VAL A 160 -20.28 -18.19 -23.41
CA VAL A 160 -20.46 -18.04 -21.95
C VAL A 160 -21.00 -16.64 -21.59
N PHE A 161 -20.57 -15.61 -22.33
CA PHE A 161 -20.87 -14.21 -22.11
C PHE A 161 -21.40 -13.57 -23.41
N PRO A 162 -22.63 -13.89 -23.83
CA PRO A 162 -23.18 -13.41 -25.10
C PRO A 162 -23.40 -11.89 -25.17
N LYS A 163 -23.29 -11.19 -24.03
CA LYS A 163 -23.35 -9.73 -23.93
C LYS A 163 -21.97 -9.06 -23.92
N GLY A 164 -20.90 -9.82 -24.20
CA GLY A 164 -19.53 -9.33 -24.17
C GLY A 164 -18.83 -9.54 -22.83
N VAL A 165 -17.50 -9.45 -22.87
CA VAL A 165 -16.59 -9.43 -21.72
C VAL A 165 -15.67 -8.24 -21.87
N GLY A 166 -15.48 -7.47 -20.79
CA GLY A 166 -14.53 -6.35 -20.76
C GLY A 166 -15.16 -4.99 -20.46
N ALA A 167 -16.48 -4.83 -20.61
CA ALA A 167 -17.21 -3.62 -20.25
C ALA A 167 -17.97 -3.80 -18.91
N PRO A 168 -17.40 -3.42 -17.76
CA PRO A 168 -18.13 -3.49 -16.50
C PRO A 168 -19.29 -2.48 -16.53
N GLY A 169 -20.44 -2.85 -15.95
CA GLY A 169 -21.60 -1.95 -15.87
C GLY A 169 -21.36 -0.69 -15.01
N THR A 170 -20.31 -0.72 -14.20
CA THR A 170 -19.84 0.39 -13.36
C THR A 170 -18.32 0.47 -13.47
N PRO A 171 -17.71 1.66 -13.65
CA PRO A 171 -16.25 1.82 -13.66
C PRO A 171 -15.59 1.22 -12.40
N LEU A 172 -14.33 0.79 -12.52
CA LEU A 172 -13.59 0.35 -11.33
C LEU A 172 -13.33 1.55 -10.42
N PHE A 173 -13.42 1.32 -9.11
CA PHE A 173 -13.31 2.36 -8.09
C PHE A 173 -14.39 3.44 -8.14
N ASP A 174 -15.48 3.28 -8.90
CA ASP A 174 -16.58 4.26 -8.94
C ASP A 174 -17.19 4.54 -7.55
N PHE A 175 -17.18 3.52 -6.69
CA PHE A 175 -17.61 3.63 -5.30
C PHE A 175 -16.79 4.65 -4.50
N VAL A 176 -15.55 4.96 -4.89
CA VAL A 176 -14.73 6.00 -4.25
C VAL A 176 -15.42 7.35 -4.44
N ARG A 177 -15.80 7.70 -5.67
CA ARG A 177 -16.56 8.92 -5.94
C ARG A 177 -17.89 8.91 -5.19
N GLU A 178 -18.63 7.80 -5.24
CA GLU A 178 -19.94 7.67 -4.59
C GLU A 178 -19.87 7.89 -3.08
N LEU A 179 -18.92 7.23 -2.42
CA LEU A 179 -18.76 7.28 -0.97
C LEU A 179 -18.11 8.58 -0.49
N SER A 180 -17.26 9.21 -1.31
CA SER A 180 -16.70 10.54 -1.01
C SER A 180 -17.72 11.67 -1.15
N SER A 181 -18.73 11.48 -2.02
CA SER A 181 -19.75 12.49 -2.29
C SER A 181 -20.73 12.62 -1.13
N PRO A 182 -21.19 13.84 -0.81
CA PRO A 182 -22.19 14.07 0.23
C PRO A 182 -23.43 13.18 0.05
N MET A 183 -24.05 12.78 1.15
CA MET A 183 -25.32 12.06 1.14
C MET A 183 -26.44 12.97 0.62
N GLU A 184 -27.28 12.45 -0.28
CA GLU A 184 -28.43 13.20 -0.81
C GLU A 184 -29.51 13.45 0.25
N GLU A 185 -29.64 12.54 1.22
CA GLU A 185 -30.61 12.60 2.31
C GLU A 185 -29.92 12.47 3.66
N GLU A 186 -30.32 13.32 4.61
CA GLU A 186 -29.86 13.23 6.00
C GLU A 186 -30.46 12.00 6.69
N VAL A 187 -29.61 11.04 7.05
CA VAL A 187 -30.03 9.81 7.72
C VAL A 187 -29.80 9.94 9.23
N LYS A 188 -30.82 9.63 10.02
CA LYS A 188 -30.68 9.60 11.49
C LYS A 188 -29.66 8.52 11.90
N PRO A 189 -28.64 8.86 12.70
CA PRO A 189 -27.66 7.90 13.18
C PRO A 189 -28.30 6.69 13.88
N ILE A 190 -27.85 5.49 13.50
CA ILE A 190 -28.19 4.27 14.22
C ILE A 190 -27.53 4.31 15.60
N LYS A 191 -28.28 4.04 16.66
CA LYS A 191 -27.71 3.98 18.01
C LYS A 191 -26.83 2.73 18.18
N SER A 192 -25.53 2.95 18.39
CA SER A 192 -24.60 1.88 18.78
C SER A 192 -24.77 1.49 20.26
N LEU A 193 -24.50 0.22 20.58
CA LEU A 193 -24.35 -0.29 21.95
C LEU A 193 -22.90 -0.22 22.47
N LEU A 194 -21.94 0.09 21.60
CA LEU A 194 -20.52 0.24 21.90
C LEU A 194 -20.11 1.70 21.71
N SER A 195 -19.32 2.23 22.64
CA SER A 195 -18.63 3.50 22.51
C SER A 195 -17.27 3.42 23.23
N PRO A 196 -16.13 3.58 22.54
CA PRO A 196 -16.05 3.88 21.11
C PRO A 196 -16.48 2.69 20.23
N ARG A 197 -17.27 2.97 19.20
CA ARG A 197 -17.49 2.15 18.01
C ARG A 197 -16.73 2.79 16.86
N PHE A 198 -15.45 2.47 16.84
CA PHE A 198 -14.52 2.92 15.82
C PHE A 198 -14.09 1.85 14.82
N CYS A 199 -13.73 2.26 13.61
CA CYS A 199 -13.28 1.37 12.54
C CYS A 199 -12.12 1.94 11.74
N TYR A 200 -11.47 1.08 10.96
CA TYR A 200 -10.50 1.52 9.95
C TYR A 200 -11.22 2.05 8.72
N SER A 201 -10.62 3.00 8.02
CA SER A 201 -11.18 3.50 6.77
C SER A 201 -10.81 2.62 5.59
N TYR A 202 -11.77 2.37 4.70
CA TYR A 202 -11.48 1.81 3.39
C TYR A 202 -10.58 2.74 2.54
N PHE A 203 -10.67 4.05 2.76
CA PHE A 203 -9.93 5.08 2.02
C PHE A 203 -8.51 5.31 2.54
N ALA A 204 -8.19 4.79 3.73
CA ALA A 204 -6.83 4.84 4.27
C ALA A 204 -5.93 3.87 3.49
N LEU A 205 -5.50 4.33 2.31
CA LEU A 205 -4.52 3.63 1.49
C LEU A 205 -3.14 3.66 2.14
N TYR A 206 -2.25 2.79 1.65
CA TYR A 206 -0.82 2.89 1.93
C TYR A 206 -0.27 4.23 1.41
N GLY A 207 0.72 4.76 2.14
CA GLY A 207 1.29 6.09 1.90
C GLY A 207 1.21 6.97 3.13
N ASP A 208 1.48 8.27 2.95
CA ASP A 208 1.43 9.27 4.01
C ASP A 208 0.25 10.22 3.81
N PRO A 209 -0.97 9.86 4.27
CA PRO A 209 -2.16 10.70 4.08
C PRO A 209 -2.07 12.05 4.82
N LEU A 210 -1.06 12.23 5.68
CA LEU A 210 -0.79 13.49 6.35
C LEU A 210 0.18 14.40 5.57
N LEU A 211 0.77 13.93 4.47
CA LEU A 211 1.54 14.75 3.53
C LEU A 211 1.00 14.73 2.10
N GLU A 212 0.19 13.74 1.76
CA GLU A 212 -0.36 13.53 0.41
C GLU A 212 -1.88 13.77 0.44
N PRO A 213 -2.35 14.98 0.11
CA PRO A 213 -3.77 15.34 0.23
C PRO A 213 -4.70 14.48 -0.64
N GLU A 214 -4.15 13.89 -1.69
CA GLU A 214 -4.87 13.02 -2.62
C GLU A 214 -5.25 11.67 -2.00
N LEU A 215 -4.57 11.29 -0.90
CA LEU A 215 -4.84 10.09 -0.12
C LEU A 215 -5.80 10.37 1.05
N ASP A 216 -6.84 11.20 0.84
CA ASP A 216 -7.79 11.55 1.90
C ASP A 216 -8.41 10.28 2.54
N PRO A 217 -8.07 9.94 3.79
CA PRO A 217 -8.53 8.72 4.42
C PRO A 217 -9.97 8.83 4.93
N PHE A 218 -10.53 10.04 5.03
CA PHE A 218 -11.86 10.26 5.58
C PHE A 218 -12.59 11.38 4.81
N PRO A 219 -12.93 11.17 3.54
CA PRO A 219 -13.66 12.17 2.77
C PRO A 219 -15.04 12.45 3.38
N GLU A 220 -15.59 13.63 3.09
CA GLU A 220 -16.80 14.17 3.74
C GLU A 220 -17.98 13.19 3.71
N GLY A 221 -18.35 12.70 2.52
CA GLY A 221 -19.45 11.77 2.36
C GLY A 221 -19.23 10.43 3.09
N TYR A 222 -17.98 10.04 3.32
CA TYR A 222 -17.67 8.82 4.03
C TYR A 222 -17.89 9.01 5.53
N LEU A 223 -17.49 10.16 6.09
CA LEU A 223 -17.77 10.51 7.49
C LEU A 223 -19.27 10.58 7.77
N GLU A 224 -20.06 11.18 6.88
CA GLU A 224 -21.54 11.21 7.00
C GLU A 224 -22.13 9.80 7.07
N ARG A 225 -21.68 8.89 6.20
CA ARG A 225 -22.15 7.49 6.14
C ARG A 225 -21.71 6.69 7.36
N LEU A 226 -20.51 6.94 7.88
CA LEU A 226 -20.03 6.33 9.13
C LEU A 226 -20.89 6.79 10.31
N ALA A 227 -21.12 8.10 10.45
CA ALA A 227 -21.96 8.66 11.50
C ALA A 227 -23.40 8.11 11.42
N ALA A 228 -23.99 8.06 10.22
CA ALA A 228 -25.30 7.45 9.98
C ALA A 228 -25.36 5.98 10.43
N SER A 229 -24.26 5.25 10.28
CA SER A 229 -24.11 3.84 10.69
C SER A 229 -23.84 3.66 12.19
N GLY A 230 -23.79 4.75 12.97
CA GLY A 230 -23.54 4.75 14.41
C GLY A 230 -22.08 4.64 14.80
N VAL A 231 -21.14 4.84 13.86
CA VAL A 231 -19.70 4.91 14.14
C VAL A 231 -19.39 6.27 14.79
N ASP A 232 -18.73 6.25 15.93
CA ASP A 232 -18.33 7.44 16.70
C ASP A 232 -16.80 7.62 16.73
N GLY A 233 -16.05 6.78 16.01
CA GLY A 233 -14.63 6.95 15.85
C GLY A 233 -14.04 6.32 14.60
N VAL A 234 -12.88 6.80 14.20
CA VAL A 234 -12.06 6.22 13.15
C VAL A 234 -10.62 6.18 13.59
N TRP A 235 -9.80 5.33 12.97
CA TRP A 235 -8.38 5.31 13.28
C TRP A 235 -7.46 5.38 12.08
N LEU A 236 -6.30 6.00 12.32
CA LEU A 236 -5.22 6.20 11.36
C LEU A 236 -3.92 5.69 11.97
N GLN A 237 -3.11 4.97 11.19
CA GLN A 237 -1.77 4.59 11.63
C GLN A 237 -0.88 5.83 11.77
N GLY A 238 -0.20 5.94 12.91
CA GLY A 238 0.87 6.89 13.13
C GLY A 238 2.23 6.19 13.22
N VAL A 239 3.27 6.86 12.72
CA VAL A 239 4.67 6.54 13.02
C VAL A 239 5.20 7.64 13.92
N LEU A 240 5.54 7.32 15.16
CA LEU A 240 5.75 8.33 16.20
C LEU A 240 6.92 9.26 15.91
N PHE A 241 8.03 8.72 15.39
CA PHE A 241 9.17 9.56 14.99
C PHE A 241 8.88 10.43 13.76
N LYS A 242 7.77 10.21 13.04
CA LYS A 242 7.29 11.09 11.95
C LYS A 242 6.35 12.18 12.46
N LEU A 243 5.82 12.04 13.68
CA LEU A 243 4.84 12.95 14.28
C LEU A 243 5.43 13.80 15.44
N ALA A 244 6.64 13.48 15.89
CA ALA A 244 7.33 14.22 16.93
C ALA A 244 8.85 14.26 16.66
N PRO A 245 9.58 15.24 17.22
CA PRO A 245 11.04 15.29 17.11
C PRO A 245 11.71 13.99 17.59
N TYR A 246 12.55 13.40 16.73
CA TYR A 246 13.30 12.19 17.08
C TYR A 246 14.72 12.52 17.52
N PRO A 247 15.11 12.29 18.79
CA PRO A 247 16.33 12.85 19.35
C PRO A 247 17.62 12.23 18.81
N TRP A 248 17.56 10.99 18.31
CA TRP A 248 18.76 10.25 17.88
C TRP A 248 19.04 10.34 16.38
N ASP A 249 18.04 10.72 15.58
CA ASP A 249 18.16 11.02 14.16
C ASP A 249 17.07 12.02 13.70
N PRO A 250 17.33 13.33 13.81
CA PRO A 250 16.34 14.36 13.51
C PRO A 250 15.76 14.30 12.08
N LYS A 251 16.50 13.71 11.12
CA LYS A 251 16.03 13.57 9.74
C LYS A 251 14.79 12.69 9.64
N LEU A 252 14.63 11.72 10.54
CA LEU A 252 13.45 10.85 10.54
C LEU A 252 12.17 11.60 10.88
N SER A 253 12.29 12.69 11.65
CA SER A 253 11.19 13.58 12.04
C SER A 253 10.98 14.76 11.10
N GLU A 254 11.63 14.79 9.93
CA GLU A 254 11.40 15.85 8.94
C GLU A 254 9.94 15.87 8.47
N GLY A 255 9.34 17.06 8.46
CA GLY A 255 7.93 17.28 8.09
C GLY A 255 6.91 16.92 9.17
N HIS A 256 7.31 16.64 10.41
CA HIS A 256 6.36 16.32 11.49
C HIS A 256 5.37 17.45 11.78
N GLU A 257 5.81 18.71 11.70
CA GLU A 257 4.94 19.88 11.92
C GLU A 257 3.81 19.93 10.88
N THR A 258 4.13 19.72 9.60
CA THR A 258 3.15 19.63 8.52
C THR A 258 2.17 18.48 8.74
N ARG A 259 2.66 17.31 9.14
CA ARG A 259 1.78 16.16 9.44
C ARG A 259 0.82 16.46 10.59
N LEU A 260 1.30 17.13 11.64
CA LEU A 260 0.47 17.49 12.79
C LEU A 260 -0.56 18.57 12.44
N GLU A 261 -0.21 19.53 11.59
CA GLU A 261 -1.15 20.50 11.01
C GLU A 261 -2.28 19.78 10.27
N ASN A 262 -1.93 18.89 9.34
CA ASN A 262 -2.90 18.16 8.54
C ASN A 262 -3.71 17.17 9.39
N LEU A 263 -3.10 16.53 10.38
CA LEU A 263 -3.81 15.70 11.35
C LEU A 263 -4.84 16.52 12.11
N ARG A 264 -4.49 17.74 12.55
CA ARG A 264 -5.44 18.63 13.24
C ARG A 264 -6.64 19.00 12.38
N GLN A 265 -6.42 19.28 11.10
CA GLN A 265 -7.50 19.57 10.15
C GLN A 265 -8.42 18.35 9.96
N LEU A 266 -7.83 17.15 9.82
CA LEU A 266 -8.57 15.89 9.70
C LEU A 266 -9.38 15.59 10.96
N VAL A 267 -8.79 15.78 12.15
CA VAL A 267 -9.50 15.65 13.44
C VAL A 267 -10.65 16.63 13.56
N ALA A 268 -10.43 17.90 13.21
CA ALA A 268 -11.47 18.93 13.26
C ALA A 268 -12.65 18.57 12.34
N ARG A 269 -12.38 18.14 11.11
CA ARG A 269 -13.41 17.68 10.16
C ARG A 269 -14.19 16.48 10.70
N ALA A 270 -13.52 15.43 11.16
CA ALA A 270 -14.21 14.26 11.73
C ALA A 270 -15.09 14.62 12.95
N LYS A 271 -14.62 15.56 13.77
CA LYS A 271 -15.36 16.04 14.95
C LYS A 271 -16.66 16.75 14.59
N GLU A 272 -16.75 17.42 13.45
CA GLU A 272 -18.01 18.02 12.96
C GLU A 272 -19.11 16.97 12.73
N HIS A 273 -18.71 15.72 12.44
CA HIS A 273 -19.60 14.56 12.30
C HIS A 273 -19.82 13.78 13.61
N GLY A 274 -19.29 14.27 14.73
CA GLY A 274 -19.30 13.56 16.01
C GLY A 274 -18.38 12.33 16.05
N ILE A 275 -17.40 12.26 15.14
CA ILE A 275 -16.45 11.14 15.02
C ILE A 275 -15.10 11.53 15.63
N GLY A 276 -14.62 10.74 16.58
CA GLY A 276 -13.29 10.86 17.15
C GLY A 276 -12.21 10.20 16.29
N VAL A 277 -11.05 10.82 16.14
CA VAL A 277 -9.91 10.21 15.44
C VAL A 277 -8.93 9.63 16.47
N TYR A 278 -8.58 8.36 16.28
CA TYR A 278 -7.64 7.62 17.11
C TYR A 278 -6.36 7.34 16.33
N LEU A 279 -5.19 7.53 16.95
CA LEU A 279 -3.93 7.09 16.35
C LEU A 279 -3.63 5.64 16.75
N TYR A 280 -3.44 4.78 15.75
CA TYR A 280 -2.84 3.47 15.94
C TYR A 280 -1.31 3.62 15.96
N LEU A 281 -0.70 3.33 17.10
CA LEU A 281 0.75 3.34 17.25
C LEU A 281 1.28 1.92 17.40
N ASN A 282 2.31 1.59 16.63
CA ASN A 282 3.06 0.35 16.75
C ASN A 282 4.51 0.74 17.01
N GLU A 283 4.80 1.05 18.28
CA GLU A 283 5.98 1.84 18.66
C GLU A 283 6.68 1.27 19.90
N PRO A 284 8.00 1.51 20.06
CA PRO A 284 8.88 2.18 19.10
C PRO A 284 9.16 1.32 17.86
N ARG A 285 9.24 1.91 16.67
CA ARG A 285 9.69 1.16 15.47
C ARG A 285 11.12 0.63 15.62
N SER A 286 11.37 -0.58 15.10
CA SER A 286 12.72 -1.12 14.99
C SER A 286 13.59 -0.28 14.06
N MET A 287 14.90 -0.28 14.31
CA MET A 287 15.87 0.49 13.52
C MET A 287 16.87 -0.45 12.84
N PRO A 288 17.46 -0.06 11.70
CA PRO A 288 18.48 -0.88 11.04
C PRO A 288 19.71 -1.04 11.95
N LEU A 289 20.46 -2.14 11.81
CA LEU A 289 21.64 -2.40 12.64
C LEU A 289 22.67 -1.25 12.64
N SER A 290 22.80 -0.54 11.51
CA SER A 290 23.68 0.64 11.37
C SER A 290 23.31 1.81 12.28
N PHE A 291 22.03 1.96 12.66
CA PHE A 291 21.59 2.96 13.64
C PHE A 291 22.24 2.70 15.02
N PHE A 292 22.34 1.43 15.41
CA PHE A 292 22.89 1.02 16.70
C PHE A 292 24.42 1.00 16.75
N GLU A 293 25.11 1.20 15.64
CA GLU A 293 26.56 1.46 15.66
C GLU A 293 26.86 2.82 16.33
N LYS A 294 25.94 3.78 16.18
CA LYS A 294 26.01 5.12 16.80
C LYS A 294 25.35 5.16 18.18
N HIS A 295 24.28 4.38 18.36
CA HIS A 295 23.47 4.36 19.59
C HIS A 295 23.36 2.94 20.21
N PRO A 296 24.50 2.29 20.54
CA PRO A 296 24.51 0.90 21.03
C PRO A 296 23.74 0.70 22.35
N GLU A 297 23.62 1.75 23.16
CA GLU A 297 22.90 1.76 24.42
C GLU A 297 21.39 1.55 24.25
N LEU A 298 20.82 1.88 23.09
CA LEU A 298 19.39 1.73 22.80
C LEU A 298 19.03 0.33 22.28
N LYS A 299 20.02 -0.47 21.88
CA LYS A 299 19.82 -1.71 21.12
C LYS A 299 19.05 -2.79 21.88
N GLY A 300 17.96 -3.27 21.33
CA GLY A 300 17.21 -4.42 21.82
C GLY A 300 17.64 -5.73 21.17
N VAL A 301 16.70 -6.66 21.08
CA VAL A 301 16.89 -7.94 20.38
C VAL A 301 17.00 -7.69 18.87
N VAL A 302 17.77 -8.53 18.18
CA VAL A 302 17.99 -8.45 16.73
C VAL A 302 17.01 -9.36 16.01
N GLU A 303 16.51 -8.91 14.86
CA GLU A 303 15.73 -9.68 13.88
C GLU A 303 16.17 -9.31 12.47
N GLY A 304 16.84 -10.24 11.77
CA GLY A 304 17.41 -9.95 10.46
C GLY A 304 18.37 -8.76 10.51
N ASP A 305 18.13 -7.78 9.64
CA ASP A 305 18.94 -6.55 9.50
C ASP A 305 18.49 -5.41 10.41
N TYR A 306 17.56 -5.68 11.33
CA TYR A 306 16.97 -4.70 12.25
C TYR A 306 17.15 -5.14 13.72
N ALA A 307 17.00 -4.19 14.64
CA ALA A 307 16.86 -4.50 16.05
C ALA A 307 15.78 -3.61 16.71
N ALA A 308 15.15 -4.14 17.75
CA ALA A 308 14.20 -3.39 18.55
C ALA A 308 14.89 -2.18 19.20
N VAL A 309 14.17 -1.08 19.37
CA VAL A 309 14.61 0.01 20.25
C VAL A 309 14.15 -0.36 21.67
N CYS A 310 15.11 -0.62 22.56
CA CYS A 310 14.83 -1.29 23.83
C CYS A 310 14.02 -0.40 24.79
N THR A 311 12.75 -0.75 25.00
CA THR A 311 11.85 -0.05 25.93
C THR A 311 12.24 -0.18 27.42
N SER A 312 13.26 -0.99 27.73
CA SER A 312 13.88 -1.03 29.07
C SER A 312 14.98 0.01 29.27
N ALA A 313 15.39 0.74 28.23
CA ALA A 313 16.34 1.83 28.34
C ALA A 313 15.59 3.14 28.68
N THR A 314 16.03 3.85 29.73
CA THR A 314 15.40 5.09 30.19
C THR A 314 15.23 6.15 29.10
N PRO A 315 16.23 6.43 28.23
CA PRO A 315 16.06 7.41 27.15
C PRO A 315 14.93 7.06 26.17
N VAL A 316 14.64 5.76 25.99
CA VAL A 316 13.55 5.29 25.12
C VAL A 316 12.20 5.56 25.78
N GLN A 317 12.07 5.31 27.08
CA GLN A 317 10.84 5.58 27.83
C GLN A 317 10.52 7.08 27.88
N GLU A 318 11.55 7.91 28.10
CA GLU A 318 11.44 9.37 28.07
C GLU A 318 10.99 9.86 26.70
N TYR A 319 11.63 9.39 25.63
CA TYR A 319 11.23 9.72 24.26
C TYR A 319 9.78 9.34 23.96
N LEU A 320 9.36 8.11 24.26
CA LEU A 320 7.98 7.68 24.01
C LEU A 320 6.95 8.56 24.74
N THR A 321 7.25 8.89 26.00
CA THR A 321 6.39 9.74 26.83
C THR A 321 6.30 11.15 26.25
N GLU A 322 7.45 11.77 25.96
CA GLU A 322 7.50 13.14 25.45
C GLU A 322 6.95 13.28 24.03
N ALA A 323 7.19 12.29 23.16
CA ALA A 323 6.68 12.29 21.80
C ALA A 323 5.16 12.17 21.77
N VAL A 324 4.56 11.27 22.55
CA VAL A 324 3.10 11.17 22.66
C VAL A 324 2.53 12.45 23.28
N ALA A 325 3.14 12.97 24.34
CA ALA A 325 2.71 14.22 24.96
C ALA A 325 2.82 15.41 23.98
N TYR A 326 3.85 15.43 23.13
CA TYR A 326 3.99 16.42 22.07
C TYR A 326 2.84 16.33 21.07
N VAL A 327 2.50 15.15 20.58
CA VAL A 327 1.34 14.95 19.67
C VAL A 327 0.04 15.43 20.32
N CYS A 328 -0.22 15.07 21.58
CA CYS A 328 -1.41 15.53 22.32
C CYS A 328 -1.48 17.06 22.44
N ARG A 329 -0.34 17.73 22.66
CA ARG A 329 -0.28 19.20 22.73
C ARG A 329 -0.56 19.86 21.37
N GLN A 330 -0.08 19.25 20.28
CA GLN A 330 -0.23 19.78 18.92
C GLN A 330 -1.63 19.49 18.33
N VAL A 331 -2.28 18.40 18.76
CA VAL A 331 -3.60 17.97 18.29
C VAL A 331 -4.51 17.67 19.49
N PRO A 332 -5.00 18.71 20.21
CA PRO A 332 -5.71 18.54 21.47
C PRO A 332 -7.09 17.87 21.35
N ASP A 333 -7.66 17.86 20.14
CA ASP A 333 -8.96 17.23 19.85
C ASP A 333 -8.84 15.76 19.43
N LEU A 334 -7.63 15.19 19.41
CA LEU A 334 -7.43 13.77 19.11
C LEU A 334 -8.17 12.92 20.16
N ALA A 335 -8.96 11.93 19.71
CA ALA A 335 -9.83 11.17 20.60
C ALA A 335 -9.07 10.13 21.43
N GLY A 336 -7.90 9.70 20.97
CA GLY A 336 -7.01 8.85 21.75
C GLY A 336 -6.01 8.07 20.90
N PHE A 337 -5.45 7.04 21.54
CA PHE A 337 -4.46 6.15 20.95
C PHE A 337 -4.83 4.71 21.27
N PHE A 338 -4.47 3.79 20.39
CA PHE A 338 -4.35 2.38 20.74
C PHE A 338 -3.08 1.81 20.14
N THR A 339 -2.64 0.69 20.69
CA THR A 339 -1.36 0.10 20.32
C THR A 339 -1.47 -1.40 20.22
N ILE A 340 -0.74 -1.96 19.26
CA ILE A 340 -0.50 -3.39 19.11
C ILE A 340 1.02 -3.49 19.08
N THR A 341 1.62 -3.99 20.17
CA THR A 341 3.08 -4.03 20.34
C THR A 341 3.64 -5.45 20.35
N ALA A 342 2.78 -6.44 20.10
CA ALA A 342 3.15 -7.83 19.99
C ALA A 342 2.78 -8.37 18.61
N SER A 343 3.51 -9.39 18.16
CA SER A 343 3.32 -10.16 16.91
C SER A 343 3.55 -9.44 15.56
N GLU A 344 3.07 -8.21 15.36
CA GLU A 344 3.05 -7.59 14.01
C GLU A 344 4.43 -7.07 13.59
N ASN A 345 5.05 -6.25 14.44
CA ASN A 345 6.36 -5.65 14.20
C ASN A 345 7.22 -5.80 15.43
N LEU A 346 8.54 -5.71 15.21
CA LEU A 346 9.54 -5.71 16.27
C LEU A 346 9.55 -4.36 17.02
N THR A 347 8.57 -4.14 17.88
CA THR A 347 8.43 -2.87 18.63
C THR A 347 9.17 -2.87 19.96
N ASN A 348 9.33 -4.02 20.58
CA ASN A 348 10.07 -4.19 21.81
C ASN A 348 10.73 -5.56 21.87
N CYS A 349 11.60 -5.78 22.88
CA CYS A 349 12.37 -7.02 22.98
C CYS A 349 11.51 -8.29 23.13
N TRP A 350 10.30 -8.17 23.67
CA TRP A 350 9.38 -9.28 23.90
C TRP A 350 8.27 -9.39 22.84
N SER A 351 8.20 -8.49 21.85
CA SER A 351 7.17 -8.50 20.80
C SER A 351 7.03 -9.84 20.08
N HIS A 352 8.16 -10.53 19.87
CA HIS A 352 8.25 -11.87 19.26
C HIS A 352 8.86 -12.90 20.21
N HIS A 353 8.68 -12.73 21.53
CA HIS A 353 9.13 -13.68 22.55
C HIS A 353 10.64 -13.97 22.59
N ARG A 354 11.49 -12.98 22.26
CA ARG A 354 12.98 -13.14 22.23
C ARG A 354 13.73 -12.26 23.23
N GLY A 355 13.06 -11.79 24.28
CA GLY A 355 13.60 -10.77 25.18
C GLY A 355 14.86 -11.21 25.94
N GLU A 356 15.09 -12.51 26.05
CA GLU A 356 16.32 -13.13 26.56
C GLU A 356 17.59 -12.70 25.79
N GLY A 357 17.45 -12.34 24.51
CA GLY A 357 18.55 -11.84 23.68
C GLY A 357 18.99 -10.41 24.01
N CYS A 358 18.26 -9.68 24.87
CA CYS A 358 18.61 -8.33 25.27
C CYS A 358 19.14 -8.33 26.72
N PRO A 359 20.33 -7.76 26.99
CA PRO A 359 20.92 -7.77 28.34
C PRO A 359 20.09 -7.02 29.39
N ARG A 360 19.20 -6.12 28.96
CA ARG A 360 18.28 -5.38 29.82
C ARG A 360 16.97 -6.13 30.09
N CYS A 361 16.48 -6.89 29.10
CA CYS A 361 15.17 -7.53 29.17
C CYS A 361 15.25 -9.00 29.60
N SER A 362 16.42 -9.64 29.52
CA SER A 362 16.60 -11.06 29.87
C SER A 362 16.25 -11.40 31.32
N ASN A 363 16.37 -10.43 32.22
CA ASN A 363 16.03 -10.59 33.63
C ASN A 363 14.66 -9.99 33.99
N ARG A 364 13.84 -9.66 32.98
CA ARG A 364 12.50 -9.09 33.16
C ARG A 364 11.47 -10.06 32.62
N GLU A 365 10.41 -10.29 33.41
CA GLU A 365 9.25 -11.01 32.89
C GLU A 365 8.56 -10.17 31.80
N PRO A 366 8.04 -10.81 30.73
CA PRO A 366 7.18 -10.13 29.78
C PRO A 366 5.93 -9.63 30.49
N SER A 367 5.71 -8.31 30.46
CA SER A 367 4.54 -7.64 31.04
C SER A 367 3.44 -7.41 30.00
#